data_AF-A0A4S2KB86-F1
#
_entry.id   AF-A0A4S2KB86-F1
#
_cell.length_a   1.000
_cell.length_b   1.000
_cell.length_c   1.000
_cell.angle_alpha   90.00
_cell.angle_beta   90.00
_cell.angle_gamma   90.00
#
_symmetry.space_group_name_H-M   'P 1'
#
loop_
_entity.id
_entity.type
_entity.pdbx_description
1 polymer ?
#
loop_
_entity_poly.entity_id
_entity_poly.type
_entity_poly.pdbx_seq_one_letter_code
_entity_poly.pdbx_strand_id
1 'polypeptide(L)' 'EFVKICYTALQINSKLITPDQHEYQEVLRENYQKLCQSLSSLFGEPIWPDEQVGSFKRNSAALFSAISGANNHTSTA' A
#
# COMPACT_ATOMS: atom_id res chain seq x y z
N GLU A 1 3.19 -6.83 16.66
CA GLU A 1 4.61 -6.64 16.27
C GLU A 1 5.00 -7.43 15.02
N PHE A 2 4.71 -8.73 14.94
CA PHE A 2 4.99 -9.58 13.77
C PHE A 2 4.58 -8.97 12.41
N VAL A 3 3.31 -8.58 12.26
CA VAL A 3 2.77 -8.02 11.00
C VAL A 3 3.54 -6.78 10.54
N LYS A 4 3.91 -5.90 11.48
CA LYS A 4 4.72 -4.70 11.23
C LYS A 4 6.14 -5.05 10.75
N ILE A 5 6.74 -6.09 11.32
CA ILE A 5 8.06 -6.57 10.90
C ILE A 5 7.99 -7.16 9.49
N CYS A 6 6.99 -8.00 9.21
CA CYS A 6 6.77 -8.56 7.87
C CYS A 6 6.59 -7.46 6.82
N TYR A 7 5.80 -6.42 7.15
CA TYR A 7 5.65 -5.26 6.28
C TYR A 7 6.99 -4.58 5.99
N THR A 8 7.76 -4.28 7.03
CA THR A 8 9.08 -3.65 6.90
C THR A 8 10.02 -4.49 6.04
N ALA A 9 10.07 -5.80 6.27
CA ALA A 9 10.89 -6.72 5.47
C ALA A 9 10.46 -6.73 4.00
N LEU A 10 9.15 -6.72 3.72
CA LEU A 10 8.62 -6.66 2.36
C LEU A 10 8.99 -5.35 1.65
N GLN A 11 9.01 -4.22 2.38
CA GLN A 11 9.45 -2.91 1.87
C GLN A 11 10.95 -2.86 1.59
N ILE A 12 11.75 -3.56 2.38
CA ILE A 12 13.18 -3.69 2.13
C ILE A 12 13.41 -4.58 0.90
N ASN A 13 12.71 -5.71 0.82
CA ASN A 13 12.84 -6.64 -0.30
C ASN A 13 12.52 -5.98 -1.64
N SER A 14 11.46 -5.17 -1.73
CA SER A 14 11.10 -4.46 -2.97
C SER A 14 12.19 -3.53 -3.52
N LYS A 15 13.15 -3.11 -2.68
CA LYS A 15 14.29 -2.27 -3.08
C LYS A 15 15.53 -3.07 -3.45
N LEU A 16 15.60 -4.34 -3.04
CA LEU A 16 16.76 -5.21 -3.21
C LEU A 16 16.59 -6.21 -4.36
N ILE A 17 15.35 -6.51 -4.74
CA ILE A 17 15.06 -7.49 -5.78
C ILE A 17 15.64 -7.08 -7.15
N THR A 18 15.91 -8.11 -7.94
CA THR A 18 16.29 -8.00 -9.35
C THR A 18 15.06 -8.16 -10.26
N PRO A 19 15.13 -7.77 -11.54
CA PRO A 19 13.96 -7.74 -12.41
C PRO A 19 13.21 -9.07 -12.55
N ASP A 20 13.93 -10.19 -12.52
CA ASP A 20 13.39 -11.56 -12.57
C ASP A 20 12.60 -11.96 -11.30
N GLN A 21 12.71 -11.19 -10.22
CA GLN A 21 12.05 -11.46 -8.94
C GLN A 21 10.79 -10.60 -8.70
N HIS A 22 10.40 -9.73 -9.65
CA HIS A 22 9.22 -8.87 -9.47
C HIS A 22 7.93 -9.64 -9.27
N GLU A 23 7.69 -10.70 -10.04
CA GLU A 23 6.49 -11.52 -9.89
C GLU A 23 6.43 -12.17 -8.50
N TYR A 24 7.57 -12.68 -8.02
CA TYR A 24 7.68 -13.23 -6.68
C TYR A 24 7.38 -12.19 -5.59
N GLN A 25 7.91 -10.97 -5.72
CA GLN A 25 7.63 -9.87 -4.79
C GLN A 25 6.16 -9.47 -4.77
N GLU A 26 5.48 -9.46 -5.92
CA GLU A 26 4.05 -9.18 -5.98
C GLU A 26 3.22 -10.27 -5.31
N VAL A 27 3.56 -11.55 -5.53
CA VAL A 27 2.91 -12.68 -4.84
C VAL A 27 3.14 -12.61 -3.32
N LEU A 28 4.34 -12.24 -2.86
CA LEU A 28 4.60 -12.02 -1.43
C LEU A 28 3.72 -10.90 -0.85
N ARG A 29 3.52 -9.81 -1.60
CA ARG A 29 2.65 -8.70 -1.20
C ARG A 29 1.19 -9.13 -1.09
N GLU A 30 0.69 -9.89 -2.05
CA GLU A 30 -0.66 -10.45 -2.00
C GLU A 30 -0.84 -11.40 -0.81
N ASN A 31 0.14 -12.27 -0.56
CA ASN A 31 0.10 -13.19 0.56
C ASN A 31 0.11 -12.47 1.91
N TYR A 32 0.91 -11.40 2.03
CA TYR A 32 0.89 -10.53 3.21
C TYR A 32 -0.49 -9.88 3.42
N GLN A 33 -1.13 -9.39 2.35
CA GLN A 33 -2.48 -8.81 2.44
C GLN A 33 -3.51 -9.84 2.91
N LYS A 34 -3.50 -11.05 2.32
CA LYS A 34 -4.38 -12.17 2.71
C LYS A 34 -4.17 -12.57 4.17
N LEU A 35 -2.92 -12.59 4.63
CA LEU A 35 -2.59 -12.85 6.03
C LEU A 35 -3.20 -11.79 6.96
N CYS A 36 -3.00 -10.50 6.64
CA CYS A 36 -3.57 -9.40 7.44
C CYS A 36 -5.10 -9.46 7.50
N GLN A 37 -5.76 -9.76 6.38
CA GLN A 37 -7.22 -9.94 6.32
C GLN A 37 -7.68 -11.11 7.19
N SER A 38 -7.01 -12.27 7.07
CA SER A 38 -7.33 -13.46 7.84
C SER A 38 -7.16 -13.25 9.34
N LEU A 39 -6.07 -12.59 9.74
CA LEU A 39 -5.84 -12.24 11.14
C LEU A 39 -6.89 -11.22 11.63
N SER A 40 -7.20 -10.19 10.83
CA SER A 40 -8.21 -9.20 11.24
C SER A 40 -9.58 -9.84 11.42
N SER A 41 -9.95 -10.78 10.54
CA SER A 41 -11.18 -11.56 10.68
C SER A 41 -11.15 -12.48 11.91
N LEU A 42 -10.00 -13.05 12.25
CA LEU A 42 -9.86 -13.95 13.40
C LEU A 42 -9.99 -13.21 14.74
N PHE A 43 -9.39 -12.03 14.84
CA PHE A 43 -9.41 -11.23 16.07
C PHE A 43 -10.63 -10.30 16.16
N GLY A 44 -11.36 -10.09 15.06
CA GLY A 44 -12.51 -9.19 15.01
C GLY A 44 -12.14 -7.70 15.05
N GLU A 45 -10.85 -7.38 14.86
CA GLU A 45 -10.31 -6.04 14.86
C GLU A 45 -9.26 -5.87 13.76
N PRO A 46 -9.06 -4.66 13.22
CA PRO A 46 -8.03 -4.43 12.22
C PRO A 46 -6.62 -4.63 12.83
N ILE A 47 -5.90 -5.62 12.31
CA ILE A 47 -4.54 -5.98 12.77
C ILE A 47 -3.48 -4.94 12.34
N TRP A 48 -3.77 -4.13 11.32
CA TRP A 48 -2.88 -3.06 10.84
C TRP A 48 -3.65 -2.01 10.04
N PRO A 49 -3.32 -0.70 10.15
CA PRO A 49 -3.98 0.34 9.38
C PRO A 49 -3.74 0.14 7.87
N ASP A 50 -4.83 -0.12 7.16
CA ASP A 50 -4.95 -0.35 5.71
C ASP A 50 -4.24 0.73 4.87
N GLU A 51 -4.21 1.97 5.38
CA GLU A 51 -3.76 3.18 4.68
C GLU A 51 -2.27 3.20 4.31
N GLN A 52 -1.42 2.48 5.06
CA GLN A 52 0.02 2.40 4.75
C GLN A 52 0.32 1.37 3.67
N VAL A 53 -0.55 0.37 3.48
CA VAL A 53 -0.35 -0.74 2.53
C VAL A 53 -0.82 -0.35 1.10
N GLY A 54 -1.65 0.68 0.97
CA GLY A 54 -2.10 1.22 -0.32
C GLY A 54 -1.28 2.40 -0.88
N SER A 55 -0.35 2.97 -0.10
CA SER A 55 0.38 4.19 -0.48
C SER A 55 1.49 3.99 -1.54
N PHE A 56 1.46 2.88 -2.28
CA PHE A 56 2.32 2.67 -3.46
C PHE A 56 1.86 3.51 -4.67
N LYS A 57 0.61 3.99 -4.65
CA LYS A 57 0.10 4.98 -5.58
C LYS A 57 -0.14 6.32 -4.87
N ARG A 58 0.90 6.95 -4.34
CA ARG A 58 0.84 8.42 -4.24
C ARG A 58 0.81 8.95 -5.68
N ASN A 59 -0.40 9.03 -6.25
CA ASN A 59 -0.64 9.60 -7.56
C ASN A 59 -0.16 11.05 -7.50
N SER A 60 1.04 11.28 -8.00
CA SER A 60 1.71 12.59 -7.96
C SER A 60 0.82 13.68 -8.57
N ALA A 61 -0.10 13.31 -9.47
CA ALA A 61 -1.11 14.20 -10.02
C ALA A 61 -1.97 14.91 -8.95
N ALA A 62 -2.38 14.22 -7.88
CA ALA A 62 -3.21 14.81 -6.82
C ALA A 62 -2.41 15.76 -5.90
N LEU A 63 -1.12 15.47 -5.71
CA LEU A 63 -0.22 16.36 -4.98
C LEU A 63 0.13 17.60 -5.82
N PHE A 64 0.40 17.43 -7.11
CA PHE A 64 0.66 18.54 -8.02
C PHE A 64 -0.58 19.43 -8.19
N SER A 65 -1.79 18.88 -8.30
CA SER A 65 -3.01 19.69 -8.39
C SER A 65 -3.27 20.51 -7.13
N ALA A 66 -2.98 19.96 -5.94
CA ALA A 66 -3.15 20.65 -4.66
C ALA A 66 -2.13 21.77 -4.45
N ILE A 67 -0.88 21.60 -4.90
CA ILE A 67 0.17 22.62 -4.80
C ILE A 67 -0.01 23.71 -5.86
N SER A 68 -0.41 23.34 -7.07
CA SER A 68 -0.60 24.29 -8.19
C SER A 68 -1.90 25.09 -8.12
N GLY A 69 -2.73 24.89 -7.09
CA GLY A 69 -3.99 25.63 -6.92
C GLY A 69 -5.00 25.37 -8.05
N ALA A 70 -4.89 24.22 -8.73
CA ALA A 70 -5.84 23.83 -9.76
C ALA A 70 -7.12 23.35 -9.07
N ASN A 71 -7.95 24.30 -8.68
CA ASN A 71 -9.29 24.04 -8.17
C ASN A 71 -10.08 23.39 -9.31
N ASN A 72 -10.47 22.12 -9.15
CA ASN A 72 -11.36 21.45 -10.09
C ASN A 72 -12.69 22.21 -10.12
N HIS A 73 -12.82 23.14 -11.05
CA HIS A 73 -14.02 23.91 -11.29
C HIS A 73 -15.09 22.99 -11.90
N THR A 74 -15.78 22.23 -11.06
CA THR A 74 -17.07 21.62 -11.44
C THR A 74 -18.14 22.69 -11.31
N SER A 75 -18.24 23.57 -12.31
CA SER A 75 -19.49 24.30 -12.56
C SER A 75 -20.40 23.40 -13.38
N THR A 76 -21.26 22.69 -12.68
CA THR A 76 -22.55 22.26 -13.21
C THR A 76 -23.58 23.32 -12.84
N ALA A 77 -23.95 24.14 -13.82
CA ALA A 77 -25.26 24.81 -14.04
C ALA A 77 -25.07 25.98 -15.00
#